data_AF-A0A2G5LCT6-F1
#
_entry.id   AF-A0A2G5LCT6-F1
#
_cell.length_a   1.000
_cell.length_b   1.000
_cell.length_c   1.000
_cell.angle_alpha   90.00
_cell.angle_beta   90.00
_cell.angle_gamma   90.00
#
_symmetry.space_group_name_H-M   'P 1'
#
loop_
_entity.id
_entity.type
_entity.pdbx_description
1 polymer ?
#
loop_
_entity_poly.entity_id
_entity_poly.type
_entity_poly.pdbx_seq_one_letter_code
_entity_poly.pdbx_strand_id
1 'polypeptide(L)'
;MKKYITFLLCILMLSCDDGDLEIETLDFDSIASVQSCGGVSVTSANVLFKINGDEALILELPNGAIKNEVTTEDIAVNINESGSVVYRIFSGTVSSNYFCDVVPPVEPVVTREIIAQDGVVFITTTAVDSVTFEHTIRLSGISLVTEDESRITDLRINDFGNVTTKL
;
A
#
# COMPACT_ATOMS: atom_id res chain seq x y z
N MET A 1 -40.73 -41.26 -20.54
CA MET A 1 -39.32 -40.97 -20.23
C MET A 1 -39.06 -39.49 -20.50
N LYS A 2 -39.48 -38.62 -19.58
CA LYS A 2 -39.51 -37.15 -19.76
C LYS A 2 -38.89 -36.41 -18.55
N LYS A 3 -38.24 -37.15 -17.65
CA LYS A 3 -37.74 -36.63 -16.35
C LYS A 3 -36.21 -36.62 -16.22
N TYR A 4 -35.47 -37.06 -17.25
CA TYR A 4 -34.01 -37.12 -17.20
C TYR A 4 -33.31 -36.00 -17.97
N ILE A 5 -34.05 -35.12 -18.63
CA ILE A 5 -33.48 -34.02 -19.43
C ILE A 5 -33.14 -32.81 -18.55
N THR A 6 -33.69 -32.72 -17.34
CA THR A 6 -33.50 -31.57 -16.45
C THR A 6 -32.23 -31.65 -15.58
N PHE A 7 -31.55 -32.81 -15.54
CA PHE A 7 -30.33 -32.98 -14.72
C PHE A 7 -29.03 -32.70 -15.49
N LEU A 8 -29.10 -32.50 -16.80
CA LEU A 8 -27.93 -32.23 -17.65
C LEU A 8 -27.62 -30.73 -17.79
N LEU A 9 -28.49 -29.84 -17.30
CA LEU A 9 -28.36 -28.40 -17.46
C LEU A 9 -27.68 -27.70 -16.27
N CYS A 10 -27.52 -28.36 -15.13
CA CYS A 10 -26.94 -27.74 -13.92
C CYS A 10 -25.42 -27.82 -13.81
N ILE A 11 -24.73 -28.49 -14.75
CA ILE A 11 -23.27 -28.74 -14.64
C ILE A 11 -22.44 -27.76 -15.52
N LEU A 12 -23.08 -26.91 -16.32
CA LEU A 12 -22.40 -26.01 -17.27
C LEU A 12 -22.06 -24.61 -16.74
N MET A 13 -22.31 -24.30 -15.46
CA MET A 13 -22.11 -22.95 -14.91
C MET A 13 -21.23 -22.90 -13.66
N LEU A 14 -20.43 -23.95 -13.40
CA LEU A 14 -19.31 -23.88 -12.46
C LEU A 14 -18.02 -23.66 -13.26
N SER A 15 -17.96 -22.60 -14.06
CA SER A 15 -16.67 -22.01 -14.38
C SER A 15 -16.18 -21.41 -13.07
N CYS A 16 -15.38 -22.17 -12.33
CA CYS A 16 -14.40 -21.56 -11.44
C CYS A 16 -13.52 -20.71 -12.35
N ASP A 17 -13.79 -19.41 -12.35
CA ASP A 17 -12.84 -18.42 -12.82
C ASP A 17 -11.66 -18.51 -11.85
N ASP A 18 -10.67 -19.31 -12.24
CA ASP A 18 -9.43 -19.48 -11.50
C ASP A 18 -8.64 -18.21 -11.79
N GLY A 19 -8.99 -17.15 -11.05
CA GLY A 19 -8.62 -15.76 -11.33
C GLY A 19 -7.22 -15.67 -11.89
N ASP A 20 -7.11 -15.16 -13.11
CA ASP A 20 -5.86 -15.12 -13.85
C ASP A 20 -4.82 -14.41 -12.98
N LEU A 21 -3.68 -15.04 -12.78
CA LEU A 21 -2.63 -14.50 -11.91
C LEU A 21 -1.65 -13.73 -12.78
N GLU A 22 -1.68 -12.41 -12.66
CA GLU A 22 -0.64 -11.58 -13.24
C GLU A 22 0.63 -11.71 -12.38
N ILE A 23 1.66 -12.34 -12.95
CA ILE A 23 2.99 -12.38 -12.33
C ILE A 23 3.69 -11.06 -12.64
N GLU A 24 3.26 -10.02 -11.94
CA GLU A 24 3.98 -8.76 -11.81
C GLU A 24 4.81 -8.80 -10.52
N THR A 25 6.13 -8.57 -10.63
CA THR A 25 7.01 -8.44 -9.47
C THR A 25 7.00 -6.99 -9.03
N LEU A 26 6.51 -6.74 -7.82
CA LEU A 26 6.48 -5.43 -7.20
C LEU A 26 7.45 -5.44 -6.03
N ASP A 27 8.61 -4.80 -6.20
CA ASP A 27 9.69 -4.77 -5.20
C ASP A 27 9.98 -3.33 -4.75
N PHE A 28 9.50 -3.00 -3.56
CA PHE A 28 9.86 -1.77 -2.86
C PHE A 28 10.67 -2.03 -1.58
N ASP A 29 10.83 -3.27 -1.13
CA ASP A 29 11.70 -3.60 0.02
C ASP A 29 13.15 -3.14 -0.22
N SER A 30 13.60 -3.16 -1.48
CA SER A 30 14.92 -2.64 -1.87
C SER A 30 15.06 -1.11 -1.82
N ILE A 31 13.95 -0.37 -1.75
CA ILE A 31 13.94 1.09 -1.68
C ILE A 31 13.98 1.52 -0.22
N ALA A 32 15.14 2.00 0.26
CA ALA A 32 15.31 2.33 1.68
C ALA A 32 14.63 3.66 2.10
N SER A 33 14.43 4.60 1.17
CA SER A 33 13.96 5.95 1.50
C SER A 33 12.43 6.03 1.50
N VAL A 34 11.85 6.22 2.69
CA VAL A 34 10.46 6.66 2.85
C VAL A 34 10.41 8.18 2.76
N GLN A 35 9.50 8.71 1.94
CA GLN A 35 9.33 10.14 1.70
C GLN A 35 7.95 10.61 2.19
N SER A 36 7.85 11.90 2.53
CA SER A 36 6.60 12.56 2.92
C SER A 36 6.69 14.05 2.60
N CYS A 37 5.54 14.72 2.43
CA CYS A 37 5.50 16.15 2.19
C CYS A 37 5.40 16.91 3.51
N GLY A 38 6.48 17.58 3.93
CA GLY A 38 6.49 18.36 5.17
C GLY A 38 6.79 17.57 6.45
N GLY A 39 7.19 16.30 6.32
CA GLY A 39 7.54 15.43 7.45
C GLY A 39 6.34 14.66 8.03
N VAL A 40 6.61 13.83 9.03
CA VAL A 40 5.61 12.98 9.68
C VAL A 40 5.01 13.67 10.90
N SER A 41 3.70 13.61 11.03
CA SER A 41 2.91 14.24 12.09
C SER A 41 2.28 13.22 13.02
N VAL A 42 2.26 13.52 14.32
CA VAL A 42 1.53 12.76 15.34
C VAL A 42 0.10 13.28 15.58
N THR A 43 -0.28 14.39 14.98
CA THR A 43 -1.58 15.07 15.17
C THR A 43 -2.41 15.17 13.90
N SER A 44 -1.91 14.66 12.78
CA SER A 44 -2.55 14.69 11.47
C SER A 44 -2.42 13.33 10.79
N ALA A 45 -3.23 13.11 9.75
CA ALA A 45 -2.98 12.01 8.82
C ALA A 45 -1.64 12.20 8.10
N ASN A 46 -1.02 11.11 7.70
CA ASN A 46 0.26 11.10 7.01
C ASN A 46 0.13 10.44 5.65
N VAL A 47 0.74 11.04 4.63
CA VAL A 47 0.95 10.43 3.33
C VAL A 47 2.43 10.16 3.20
N LEU A 48 2.78 8.88 3.15
CA LEU A 48 4.13 8.39 2.98
C LEU A 48 4.24 7.73 1.62
N PHE A 49 5.39 7.83 0.96
CA PHE A 49 5.58 7.19 -0.33
C PHE A 49 7.01 6.74 -0.57
N LYS A 50 7.15 5.72 -1.40
CA LYS A 50 8.42 5.23 -1.94
C LYS A 50 8.33 5.35 -3.46
N ILE A 51 9.41 5.78 -4.09
CA ILE A 51 9.50 5.93 -5.55
C ILE A 51 10.54 4.94 -6.09
N ASN A 52 10.18 4.23 -7.14
CA ASN A 52 11.07 3.37 -7.90
C ASN A 52 10.93 3.68 -9.39
N GLY A 53 11.79 4.56 -9.93
CA GLY A 53 11.73 4.94 -11.35
C GLY A 53 10.41 5.62 -11.71
N ASP A 54 9.59 4.97 -12.53
CA ASP A 54 8.25 5.37 -12.98
C ASP A 54 7.12 4.74 -12.16
N GLU A 55 7.42 4.23 -10.97
CA GLU A 55 6.47 3.61 -10.05
C GLU A 55 6.51 4.26 -8.67
N ALA A 56 5.39 4.23 -7.96
CA ALA A 56 5.33 4.62 -6.56
C ALA A 56 4.43 3.70 -5.74
N LEU A 57 4.87 3.43 -4.50
CA LEU A 57 4.07 2.81 -3.46
C LEU A 57 3.73 3.86 -2.41
N ILE A 58 2.45 4.15 -2.25
CA ILE A 58 1.92 5.22 -1.40
C ILE A 58 1.19 4.57 -0.23
N LEU A 59 1.43 5.07 0.97
CA LEU A 59 0.82 4.65 2.21
C LEU A 59 0.17 5.85 2.89
N GLU A 60 -1.12 5.76 3.15
CA GLU A 60 -1.86 6.73 3.95
C GLU A 60 -2.11 6.16 5.34
N LEU A 61 -1.75 6.94 6.36
CA LEU A 61 -1.97 6.61 7.76
C LEU A 61 -2.92 7.62 8.39
N PRO A 62 -3.90 7.18 9.19
CA PRO A 62 -4.84 8.08 9.85
C PRO A 62 -4.14 8.88 10.96
N ASN A 63 -4.81 9.94 11.40
CA ASN A 63 -4.37 10.68 12.59
C ASN A 63 -4.28 9.74 13.80
N GLY A 64 -3.19 9.85 14.56
CA GLY A 64 -2.94 9.04 15.75
C GLY A 64 -2.36 7.65 15.48
N ALA A 65 -2.11 7.28 14.23
CA ALA A 65 -1.37 6.07 13.88
C ALA A 65 0.13 6.18 14.26
N ILE A 66 0.69 7.38 14.18
CA ILE A 66 2.06 7.70 14.63
C ILE A 66 1.97 8.40 15.98
N LYS A 67 2.76 7.96 16.95
CA LYS A 67 2.79 8.51 18.32
C LYS A 67 4.21 8.64 18.84
N ASN A 68 4.50 9.72 19.57
CA ASN A 68 5.77 9.91 20.28
C ASN A 68 5.80 9.08 21.58
N GLU A 69 5.57 7.78 21.47
CA GLU A 69 5.46 6.85 22.59
C GLU A 69 6.04 5.50 22.16
N VAL A 70 6.95 4.96 22.98
CA VAL A 70 7.53 3.63 22.72
C VAL A 70 6.42 2.58 22.81
N THR A 71 6.24 1.81 21.74
CA THR A 71 5.21 0.78 21.67
C THR A 71 5.63 -0.45 22.47
N THR A 72 4.70 -0.99 23.26
CA THR A 72 4.84 -2.32 23.88
C THR A 72 4.26 -3.43 23.00
N GLU A 73 3.26 -3.07 22.19
CA GLU A 73 2.68 -3.86 21.10
C GLU A 73 2.53 -2.97 19.87
N ASP A 74 2.59 -3.55 18.68
CA ASP A 74 2.48 -2.81 17.43
C ASP A 74 1.11 -2.16 17.30
N ILE A 75 1.10 -0.92 16.79
CA ILE A 75 -0.13 -0.28 16.36
C ILE A 75 -0.51 -0.90 15.02
N ALA A 76 -1.72 -1.47 14.93
CA ALA A 76 -2.28 -2.04 13.71
C ALA A 76 -3.27 -1.06 13.06
N VAL A 77 -3.10 -0.83 11.75
CA VAL A 77 -4.02 -0.04 10.92
C VAL A 77 -4.52 -0.90 9.76
N ASN A 78 -5.83 -1.15 9.71
CA ASN A 78 -6.45 -1.89 8.61
C ASN A 78 -6.60 -1.01 7.36
N ILE A 79 -6.17 -1.52 6.20
CA ILE A 79 -6.18 -0.83 4.89
C ILE A 79 -7.60 -0.51 4.41
N ASN A 80 -8.61 -1.27 4.82
CA ASN A 80 -10.00 -1.05 4.38
C ASN A 80 -10.85 -0.24 5.38
N GLU A 81 -10.26 0.21 6.48
CA GLU A 81 -10.99 0.93 7.53
C GLU A 81 -10.47 2.36 7.70
N SER A 82 -9.16 2.52 7.82
CA SER A 82 -8.57 3.82 8.17
C SER A 82 -7.20 4.11 7.56
N GLY A 83 -6.49 3.10 7.07
CA GLY A 83 -5.30 3.28 6.24
C GLY A 83 -5.62 3.15 4.76
N SER A 84 -4.61 3.32 3.90
CA SER A 84 -4.68 2.97 2.47
C SER A 84 -3.28 2.65 1.94
N VAL A 85 -3.16 1.67 1.05
CA VAL A 85 -1.95 1.44 0.27
C VAL A 85 -2.31 1.50 -1.21
N VAL A 86 -1.59 2.32 -1.95
CA VAL A 86 -1.82 2.54 -3.38
C VAL A 86 -0.52 2.30 -4.12
N TYR A 87 -0.57 1.43 -5.12
CA TYR A 87 0.50 1.26 -6.09
C TYR A 87 0.14 2.00 -7.37
N ARG A 88 1.06 2.83 -7.86
CA ARG A 88 0.83 3.72 -8.99
C ARG A 88 1.98 3.65 -9.97
N ILE A 89 1.65 3.60 -11.25
CA ILE A 89 2.61 3.61 -12.36
C ILE A 89 2.36 4.86 -13.20
N PHE A 90 3.45 5.44 -13.66
CA PHE A 90 3.48 6.70 -14.37
C PHE A 90 3.97 6.50 -15.82
N SER A 91 3.73 7.49 -16.67
CA SER A 91 4.21 7.51 -18.05
C SER A 91 5.72 7.73 -18.18
N GLY A 92 6.43 7.90 -17.07
CA GLY A 92 7.86 8.17 -17.00
C GLY A 92 8.31 8.37 -15.55
N THR A 93 9.61 8.62 -15.36
CA THR A 93 10.22 8.75 -14.04
C THR A 93 9.52 9.81 -13.18
N VAL A 94 9.17 9.43 -11.95
CA VAL A 94 8.53 10.29 -10.97
C VAL A 94 9.56 10.77 -9.94
N SER A 95 9.33 11.94 -9.35
CA SER A 95 10.14 12.48 -8.26
C SER A 95 9.23 12.95 -7.12
N SER A 96 9.79 13.23 -5.94
CA SER A 96 9.02 13.72 -4.78
C SER A 96 8.22 14.99 -5.08
N ASN A 97 8.69 15.82 -6.01
CA ASN A 97 8.00 17.05 -6.41
C ASN A 97 6.61 16.76 -7.00
N TYR A 98 6.42 15.59 -7.62
CA TYR A 98 5.11 15.17 -8.11
C TYR A 98 4.06 15.13 -7.01
N PHE A 99 4.47 14.70 -5.80
CA PHE A 99 3.59 14.59 -4.65
C PHE A 99 3.57 15.86 -3.79
N CYS A 100 4.68 16.61 -3.74
CA CYS A 100 4.87 17.65 -2.73
C CYS A 100 4.82 19.09 -3.25
N ASP A 101 4.79 19.32 -4.56
CA ASP A 101 4.68 20.67 -5.08
C ASP A 101 3.28 21.25 -4.84
N VAL A 102 3.23 22.52 -4.42
CA VAL A 102 1.96 23.25 -4.18
C VAL A 102 1.09 23.29 -5.43
N VAL A 103 1.73 23.32 -6.60
CA VAL A 103 1.07 23.18 -7.89
C VAL A 103 1.54 21.84 -8.47
N PRO A 104 0.69 20.80 -8.45
CA PRO A 104 1.06 19.49 -8.96
C PRO A 104 1.48 19.58 -10.44
N PRO A 105 2.57 18.92 -10.84
CA PRO A 105 2.95 18.87 -12.23
C PRO A 105 1.94 18.06 -13.04
N VAL A 106 1.80 18.38 -14.33
CA VAL A 106 0.93 17.64 -15.25
C VAL A 106 1.62 16.42 -15.87
N GLU A 107 2.94 16.28 -15.68
CA GLU A 107 3.75 15.15 -16.11
C GLU A 107 4.65 14.65 -14.96
N PRO A 108 4.96 13.35 -14.91
CA PRO A 108 4.40 12.28 -15.76
C PRO A 108 2.92 12.01 -15.43
N VAL A 109 2.16 11.47 -16.38
CA VAL A 109 0.74 11.12 -16.14
C VAL A 109 0.64 9.74 -15.50
N VAL A 110 -0.41 9.51 -14.70
CA VAL A 110 -0.70 8.19 -14.14
C VAL A 110 -1.23 7.28 -15.25
N THR A 111 -0.57 6.15 -15.47
CA THR A 111 -0.97 5.15 -16.47
C THR A 111 -1.73 3.98 -15.85
N ARG A 112 -1.46 3.67 -14.59
CA ARG A 112 -2.17 2.64 -13.81
C ARG A 112 -2.15 2.99 -12.33
N GLU A 113 -3.25 2.72 -11.65
CA GLU A 113 -3.41 2.89 -10.20
C GLU A 113 -4.14 1.68 -9.64
N ILE A 114 -3.58 1.10 -8.58
CA ILE A 114 -4.13 -0.09 -7.91
C ILE A 114 -4.20 0.21 -6.42
N ILE A 115 -5.42 0.25 -5.89
CA ILE A 115 -5.69 0.45 -4.46
C ILE A 115 -5.78 -0.93 -3.81
N ALA A 116 -5.04 -1.13 -2.72
CA ALA A 116 -5.08 -2.38 -1.97
C ALA A 116 -6.48 -2.62 -1.38
N GLN A 117 -6.99 -3.84 -1.59
CA GLN A 117 -8.30 -4.29 -1.13
C GLN A 117 -8.27 -5.04 0.20
N ASP A 118 -7.08 -5.30 0.75
CA ASP A 118 -6.90 -5.96 2.04
C ASP A 118 -5.48 -5.71 2.56
N GLY A 119 -5.32 -5.95 3.86
CA GLY A 119 -4.05 -5.94 4.56
C GLY A 119 -4.02 -5.05 5.79
N VAL A 120 -2.91 -5.15 6.51
CA VAL A 120 -2.68 -4.47 7.79
C VAL A 120 -1.31 -3.80 7.76
N VAL A 121 -1.27 -2.57 8.25
CA VAL A 121 -0.03 -1.83 8.51
C VAL A 121 0.29 -1.95 9.99
N PHE A 122 1.50 -2.42 10.30
CA PHE A 122 2.04 -2.49 11.65
C PHE A 122 3.06 -1.39 11.87
N ILE A 123 2.91 -0.66 12.97
CA ILE A 123 3.80 0.44 13.33
C ILE A 123 4.40 0.14 14.71
N THR A 124 5.73 0.02 14.74
CA THR A 124 6.51 -0.14 15.97
C THR A 124 7.26 1.18 16.21
N THR A 125 7.18 1.73 17.42
CA THR A 125 7.90 2.96 17.78
C THR A 125 8.98 2.69 18.82
N THR A 126 10.18 3.21 18.57
CA THR A 126 11.29 3.21 19.51
C THR A 126 11.78 4.64 19.78
N ALA A 127 12.34 4.86 20.97
CA ALA A 127 12.97 6.13 21.31
C ALA A 127 14.42 6.11 20.84
N VAL A 128 14.82 7.09 20.04
CA VAL A 128 16.21 7.28 19.61
C VAL A 128 16.97 8.11 20.64
N ASP A 129 16.32 9.15 21.17
CA ASP A 129 16.81 9.99 22.27
C ASP A 129 15.62 10.51 23.10
N SER A 130 15.83 11.52 23.96
CA SER A 130 14.78 12.07 24.83
C SER A 130 13.63 12.79 24.11
N VAL A 131 13.82 13.15 22.83
CA VAL A 131 12.85 13.92 22.03
C VAL A 131 12.59 13.33 20.65
N THR A 132 13.43 12.42 20.15
CA THR A 132 13.33 11.82 18.82
C THR A 132 12.80 10.38 18.91
N PHE A 133 11.81 10.07 18.07
CA PHE A 133 11.22 8.73 17.94
C PHE A 133 11.41 8.21 16.51
N GLU A 134 11.72 6.92 16.39
CA GLU A 134 11.74 6.20 15.13
C GLU A 134 10.54 5.25 15.07
N HIS A 135 9.83 5.29 13.95
CA HIS A 135 8.67 4.46 13.68
C HIS A 135 9.01 3.52 12.52
N THR A 136 9.07 2.22 12.80
CA THR A 136 9.22 1.17 11.79
C THR A 136 7.85 0.75 11.30
N ILE A 137 7.64 0.83 10.00
CA ILE A 137 6.36 0.55 9.34
C ILE A 137 6.49 -0.72 8.51
N ARG A 138 5.61 -1.68 8.76
CA ARG A 138 5.58 -2.97 8.07
C ARG A 138 4.21 -3.26 7.50
N LEU A 139 4.17 -3.81 6.29
CA LEU A 139 2.94 -4.22 5.62
C LEU A 139 2.75 -5.74 5.73
N SER A 140 1.52 -6.17 5.95
CA SER A 140 1.16 -7.59 6.03
C SER A 140 -0.16 -7.86 5.34
N GLY A 141 -0.22 -8.95 4.57
CA GLY A 141 -1.44 -9.38 3.91
C GLY A 141 -1.98 -8.41 2.85
N ILE A 142 -1.13 -7.56 2.27
CA ILE A 142 -1.55 -6.60 1.25
C ILE A 142 -2.10 -7.34 0.03
N SER A 143 -3.28 -6.94 -0.42
CA SER A 143 -3.97 -7.52 -1.58
C SER A 143 -4.16 -6.46 -2.67
N LEU A 144 -3.31 -6.48 -3.69
CA LEU A 144 -3.43 -5.63 -4.89
C LEU A 144 -4.11 -6.44 -5.99
N VAL A 145 -5.25 -5.94 -6.48
CA VAL A 145 -6.06 -6.57 -7.54
C VAL A 145 -6.24 -5.56 -8.66
N THR A 146 -5.86 -5.95 -9.87
CA THR A 146 -5.89 -5.11 -11.08
C THR A 146 -7.33 -4.95 -11.61
N GLU A 147 -7.51 -4.12 -12.64
CA GLU A 147 -8.82 -3.86 -13.25
C GLU A 147 -9.44 -5.10 -13.92
N ASP A 148 -8.60 -6.03 -14.38
CA ASP A 148 -8.98 -7.33 -14.95
C ASP A 148 -9.18 -8.43 -13.88
N GLU A 149 -9.27 -8.04 -12.60
CA GLU A 149 -9.48 -8.92 -11.45
C GLU A 149 -8.30 -9.87 -11.15
N SER A 150 -7.16 -9.64 -11.80
CA SER A 150 -5.92 -10.38 -11.56
C SER A 150 -5.24 -9.92 -10.26
N ARG A 151 -4.73 -10.88 -9.48
CA ARG A 151 -4.02 -10.57 -8.22
C ARG A 151 -2.52 -10.50 -8.46
N ILE A 152 -1.87 -9.44 -7.99
CA ILE A 152 -0.41 -9.37 -7.94
C ILE A 152 0.10 -10.26 -6.80
N THR A 153 0.89 -11.29 -7.12
CA THR A 153 1.33 -12.29 -6.13
C THR A 153 2.79 -12.20 -5.70
N ASP A 154 3.67 -11.59 -6.49
CA ASP A 154 5.10 -11.41 -6.13
C ASP A 154 5.32 -10.02 -5.53
N LEU A 155 4.78 -9.82 -4.32
CA LEU A 155 4.88 -8.58 -3.56
C LEU A 155 6.05 -8.64 -2.58
N ARG A 156 7.00 -7.71 -2.73
CA ARG A 156 8.11 -7.46 -1.80
C ARG A 156 8.01 -6.03 -1.29
N ILE A 157 7.07 -5.82 -0.38
CA ILE A 157 6.71 -4.52 0.20
C ILE A 157 6.52 -4.59 1.72
N ASN A 158 6.85 -5.72 2.32
CA ASN A 158 6.59 -5.97 3.74
C ASN A 158 7.38 -5.01 4.63
N ASP A 159 8.57 -4.59 4.19
CA ASP A 159 9.36 -3.56 4.85
C ASP A 159 9.14 -2.21 4.17
N PHE A 160 8.11 -1.49 4.62
CA PHE A 160 7.84 -0.16 4.10
C PHE A 160 8.98 0.80 4.47
N GLY A 161 9.46 0.72 5.71
CA GLY A 161 10.67 1.39 6.18
C GLY A 161 10.45 2.23 7.43
N ASN A 162 11.44 3.07 7.74
CA ASN A 162 11.45 3.88 8.95
C ASN A 162 11.15 5.35 8.67
N VAL A 163 10.39 5.98 9.56
CA VAL A 163 10.20 7.44 9.62
C VAL A 163 10.49 7.96 11.03
N THR A 164 10.77 9.25 11.16
CA THR A 164 11.06 9.85 12.46
C THR A 164 10.16 11.04 12.76
N THR A 165 9.91 11.25 14.04
CA THR A 165 9.20 12.41 14.58
C THR A 165 9.97 12.96 15.78
N LYS A 166 9.62 14.18 16.19
CA LYS A 166 10.21 14.85 17.36
C LYS A 166 9.11 15.43 18.25
N LEU A 167 9.34 15.41 19.56
CA LEU A 167 8.53 16.10 20.58
C LEU A 167 8.72 17.62 20.54
#